data_AF-A0A4Q6DYS2-F1
#
_entry.id   AF-A0A4Q6DYS2-F1
#
_cell.length_a   1.000
_cell.length_b   1.000
_cell.length_c   1.000
_cell.angle_alpha   90.00
_cell.angle_beta   90.00
_cell.angle_gamma   90.00
#
_symmetry.space_group_name_H-M   'P 1'
#
loop_
_entity.id
_entity.type
_entity.pdbx_description
1 polymer ?
#
loop_
_entity_poly.entity_id
_entity_poly.type
_entity_poly.pdbx_seq_one_letter_code
_entity_poly.pdbx_strand_id
1 'polypeptide(L)'
;MMLLMKESPAEKKNHQLRRTIKSVRALSRLLKSLGAKGAGRVNKNLGAIGAKLSEERDSTVRNAWLAKNGFPELMESAPKPTRLIPLRRQVAKEEMRLRRQAARLKISAPQIERAIKHSAKKVKTARKAAKETKQDEDFHRLRKRVRDLSEQLKLLRIEPPAGLRRAIKQLGRAQDTSVVHASLRKVPGARMARKQAKKEGRARRLSALEESVRIEAIPSSGLGAMLRKRILSPETSSLPRI
;
A
#
# COMPACT_ATOMS: atom_id res chain seq x y z
N MET A 1 24.23 12.92 19.41
CA MET A 1 22.85 12.38 19.47
C MET A 1 22.01 13.06 18.38
N MET A 2 21.67 12.37 17.28
CA MET A 2 20.80 12.97 16.25
C MET A 2 19.35 12.98 16.76
N LEU A 3 18.77 14.16 16.95
CA LEU A 3 17.35 14.35 17.26
C LEU A 3 16.52 13.79 16.10
N LEU A 4 15.90 12.62 16.30
CA LEU A 4 14.90 12.10 15.38
C LEU A 4 13.74 13.11 15.32
N MET A 5 13.59 13.82 14.19
CA MET A 5 12.48 14.74 13.97
C MET A 5 11.16 13.97 14.16
N LYS A 6 10.40 14.33 15.20
CA LYS A 6 9.09 13.73 15.46
C LYS A 6 8.13 14.21 14.38
N GLU A 7 7.42 13.28 13.73
CA GLU A 7 6.36 13.63 12.77
C GLU A 7 5.34 14.56 13.43
N SER A 8 5.03 15.66 12.75
CA SER A 8 4.04 16.62 13.20
C SER A 8 2.63 16.00 13.24
N PRO A 9 1.69 16.55 14.05
CA PRO A 9 0.32 16.09 14.05
C PRO A 9 -0.36 16.12 12.67
N ALA A 10 -0.01 17.10 11.82
CA ALA A 10 -0.51 17.22 10.46
C ALA A 10 0.00 16.06 9.57
N GLU A 11 1.29 15.76 9.63
CA GLU A 11 1.92 14.66 8.88
C GLU A 11 1.31 13.31 9.27
N LYS A 12 1.09 13.08 10.57
CA LYS A 12 0.41 11.87 11.07
C LYS A 12 -1.01 11.75 10.51
N LYS A 13 -1.77 12.85 10.52
CA LYS A 13 -3.14 12.90 9.98
C LYS A 13 -3.17 12.65 8.46
N ASN A 14 -2.20 13.19 7.71
CA ASN A 14 -2.03 12.93 6.27
C ASN A 14 -1.68 11.46 6.02
N HIS A 15 -0.68 10.93 6.73
CA HIS A 15 -0.28 9.53 6.64
C HIS A 15 -1.45 8.57 6.88
N GLN A 16 -2.24 8.83 7.92
CA GLN A 16 -3.43 8.03 8.22
C GLN A 16 -4.47 8.11 7.10
N LEU A 17 -4.75 9.29 6.55
CA LEU A 17 -5.66 9.43 5.41
C LEU A 17 -5.16 8.68 4.17
N ARG A 18 -3.84 8.74 3.86
CA ARG A 18 -3.24 7.94 2.77
C ARG A 18 -3.39 6.44 3.01
N ARG A 19 -3.27 5.98 4.26
CA ARG A 19 -3.51 4.57 4.62
C ARG A 19 -4.97 4.17 4.36
N THR A 20 -5.93 4.98 4.79
CA THR A 20 -7.36 4.75 4.52
C THR A 20 -7.62 4.69 3.02
N ILE A 21 -7.13 5.66 2.24
CA ILE A 21 -7.26 5.66 0.77
C ILE A 21 -6.72 4.36 0.16
N LYS A 22 -5.54 3.90 0.58
CA LYS A 22 -4.95 2.64 0.08
C LYS A 22 -5.84 1.43 0.40
N SER A 23 -6.39 1.37 1.61
CA SER A 23 -7.29 0.27 2.03
C SER A 23 -8.59 0.27 1.23
N VAL A 24 -9.26 1.42 1.11
CA VAL A 24 -10.50 1.56 0.32
C VAL A 24 -10.25 1.27 -1.17
N ARG A 25 -9.09 1.64 -1.71
CA ARG A 25 -8.70 1.26 -3.08
C ARG A 25 -8.50 -0.25 -3.22
N ALA A 26 -7.92 -0.93 -2.25
CA ALA A 26 -7.82 -2.39 -2.28
C ALA A 26 -9.21 -3.06 -2.27
N LEU A 27 -10.14 -2.55 -1.45
CA LEU A 27 -11.55 -2.98 -1.45
C LEU A 27 -12.19 -2.77 -2.83
N SER A 28 -12.03 -1.59 -3.42
CA SER A 28 -12.60 -1.29 -4.73
C SER A 28 -12.10 -2.25 -5.83
N ARG A 29 -10.83 -2.65 -5.80
CA ARG A 29 -10.28 -3.63 -6.76
C ARG A 29 -10.84 -5.02 -6.54
N LEU A 30 -11.03 -5.43 -5.28
CA LEU A 30 -11.66 -6.70 -4.93
C LEU A 30 -13.11 -6.72 -5.42
N LEU A 31 -13.90 -5.70 -5.09
CA LEU A 31 -15.30 -5.59 -5.52
C LEU A 31 -15.41 -5.54 -7.04
N LYS A 32 -14.50 -4.85 -7.74
CA LYS A 32 -14.44 -4.87 -9.21
C LYS A 32 -14.27 -6.29 -9.74
N SER A 33 -13.36 -7.10 -9.15
CA SER A 33 -13.19 -8.50 -9.55
C SER A 33 -14.39 -9.40 -9.23
N LEU A 34 -15.27 -8.95 -8.34
CA LEU A 34 -16.51 -9.62 -7.96
C LEU A 34 -17.74 -9.07 -8.70
N GLY A 35 -17.55 -8.21 -9.70
CA GLY A 35 -18.62 -7.70 -10.57
C GLY A 35 -19.21 -6.33 -10.19
N ALA A 36 -18.66 -5.61 -9.21
CA ALA A 36 -19.12 -4.26 -8.88
C ALA A 36 -18.76 -3.26 -10.01
N LYS A 37 -19.74 -2.94 -10.89
CA LYS A 37 -19.56 -2.05 -12.04
C LYS A 37 -19.02 -0.65 -11.66
N GLY A 38 -19.46 -0.10 -10.53
CA GLY A 38 -19.05 1.24 -10.09
C GLY A 38 -17.68 1.31 -9.38
N ALA A 39 -17.10 0.18 -8.99
CA ALA A 39 -15.88 0.17 -8.18
C ALA A 39 -14.65 0.71 -8.92
N GLY A 40 -14.62 0.61 -10.25
CA GLY A 40 -13.58 1.21 -11.09
C GLY A 40 -13.51 2.74 -10.99
N ARG A 41 -14.68 3.41 -11.04
CA ARG A 41 -14.80 4.86 -10.88
C ARG A 41 -14.33 5.31 -9.50
N VAL A 42 -14.76 4.59 -8.46
CA VAL A 42 -14.34 4.87 -7.07
C VAL A 42 -12.81 4.77 -6.93
N ASN A 43 -12.19 3.71 -7.46
CA ASN A 43 -10.73 3.55 -7.42
C ASN A 43 -9.99 4.72 -8.12
N LYS A 44 -10.54 5.26 -9.22
CA LYS A 44 -9.99 6.41 -9.94
C LYS A 44 -10.08 7.68 -9.09
N ASN A 45 -11.25 7.96 -8.50
CA ASN A 45 -11.46 9.11 -7.63
C ASN A 45 -10.51 9.10 -6.42
N LEU A 46 -10.43 7.96 -5.72
CA LEU A 46 -9.50 7.78 -4.61
C LEU A 46 -8.03 7.90 -5.04
N GLY A 47 -7.72 7.54 -6.29
CA GLY A 47 -6.42 7.78 -6.88
C GLY A 47 -6.07 9.26 -7.00
N ALA A 48 -7.00 10.07 -7.48
CA ALA A 48 -6.81 11.52 -7.58
C ALA A 48 -6.64 12.18 -6.19
N ILE A 49 -7.46 11.77 -5.20
CA ILE A 49 -7.32 12.26 -3.82
C ILE A 49 -5.94 11.86 -3.26
N GLY A 50 -5.51 10.61 -3.46
CA GLY A 50 -4.21 10.14 -3.01
C GLY A 50 -3.02 10.84 -3.68
N ALA A 51 -3.18 11.31 -4.92
CA ALA A 51 -2.15 12.07 -5.63
C ALA A 51 -1.91 13.44 -4.96
N LYS A 52 -2.98 14.15 -4.59
CA LYS A 52 -2.89 15.43 -3.86
C LYS A 52 -2.10 15.35 -2.56
N LEU A 53 -2.12 14.19 -1.90
CA LEU A 53 -1.40 13.94 -0.64
C LEU A 53 0.03 13.41 -0.83
N SER A 54 0.43 13.09 -2.07
CA SER A 54 1.71 12.40 -2.30
C SER A 54 2.88 13.34 -2.15
N GLU A 55 2.81 14.54 -2.71
CA GLU A 55 3.90 15.53 -2.66
C GLU A 55 4.33 15.85 -1.23
N GLU A 56 3.36 16.23 -0.37
CA GLU A 56 3.61 16.52 1.05
C GLU A 56 4.32 15.38 1.76
N ARG A 57 3.82 14.16 1.58
CA ARG A 57 4.39 13.01 2.26
C ARG A 57 5.74 12.59 1.67
N ASP A 58 5.94 12.73 0.37
CA ASP A 58 7.19 12.34 -0.28
C ASP A 58 8.31 13.34 0.10
N SER A 59 7.96 14.63 0.29
CA SER A 59 8.86 15.63 0.89
C SER A 59 9.23 15.30 2.34
N THR A 60 8.26 14.99 3.21
CA THR A 60 8.53 14.53 4.59
C THR A 60 9.46 13.31 4.61
N VAL A 61 9.20 12.30 3.78
CA VAL A 61 10.04 11.09 3.70
C VAL A 61 11.45 11.42 3.25
N ARG A 62 11.60 12.31 2.25
CA ARG A 62 12.90 12.75 1.77
C ARG A 62 13.69 13.48 2.86
N ASN A 63 13.09 14.49 3.47
CA ASN A 63 13.75 15.30 4.48
C ASN A 63 14.16 14.46 5.70
N ALA A 64 13.30 13.52 6.13
CA ALA A 64 13.65 12.57 7.18
C ALA A 64 14.82 11.64 6.80
N TRP A 65 14.89 11.20 5.53
CA TRP A 65 16.02 10.40 5.05
C TRP A 65 17.31 11.23 5.01
N LEU A 66 17.26 12.47 4.52
CA LEU A 66 18.42 13.36 4.42
C LEU A 66 19.01 13.68 5.80
N ALA A 67 18.17 14.09 6.75
CA ALA A 67 18.58 14.34 8.14
C ALA A 67 19.27 13.12 8.76
N LYS A 68 18.68 11.93 8.56
CA LYS A 68 19.25 10.66 9.09
C LYS A 68 20.60 10.30 8.48
N ASN A 69 20.85 10.69 7.23
CA ASN A 69 22.04 10.29 6.48
C ASN A 69 23.11 11.39 6.40
N GLY A 70 22.98 12.47 7.19
CA GLY A 70 24.00 13.52 7.26
C GLY A 70 24.00 14.47 6.07
N PHE A 71 22.83 14.72 5.47
CA PHE A 71 22.67 15.69 4.37
C PHE A 71 21.60 16.77 4.69
N PRO A 72 21.62 17.42 5.87
CA PRO A 72 20.60 18.40 6.25
C PRO A 72 20.54 19.61 5.31
N GLU A 73 21.66 19.99 4.70
CA GLU A 73 21.77 21.09 3.75
C GLU A 73 20.96 20.89 2.45
N LEU A 74 20.60 19.65 2.14
CA LEU A 74 19.79 19.31 0.96
C LEU A 74 18.27 19.25 1.27
N MET A 75 17.87 19.55 2.52
CA MET A 75 16.46 19.57 2.90
C MET A 75 15.77 20.80 2.32
N GLU A 76 14.59 20.61 1.74
CA GLU A 76 13.74 21.75 1.32
C GLU A 76 12.73 22.08 2.41
N SER A 77 12.18 23.29 2.37
CA SER A 77 11.02 23.67 3.17
C SER A 77 9.86 22.70 2.95
N ALA A 78 9.17 22.35 4.04
CA ALA A 78 7.97 21.53 3.93
C ALA A 78 6.94 22.20 3.02
N PRO A 79 6.30 21.47 2.09
CA PRO A 79 5.26 22.05 1.25
C PRO A 79 4.06 22.49 2.08
N LYS A 80 3.26 23.41 1.54
CA LYS A 80 2.06 23.92 2.21
C LYS A 80 1.14 22.76 2.61
N PRO A 81 0.73 22.66 3.88
CA PRO A 81 -0.10 21.55 4.34
C PRO A 81 -1.43 21.46 3.58
N THR A 82 -1.76 20.26 3.13
CA THR A 82 -3.01 20.02 2.42
C THR A 82 -4.20 20.13 3.39
N ARG A 83 -5.28 20.81 2.99
CA ARG A 83 -6.53 20.84 3.76
C ARG A 83 -7.16 19.44 3.81
N LEU A 84 -7.00 18.74 4.94
CA LEU A 84 -7.39 17.33 5.07
C LEU A 84 -8.90 17.10 5.24
N ILE A 85 -9.63 18.05 5.85
CA ILE A 85 -11.06 17.85 6.20
C ILE A 85 -11.93 17.58 4.95
N PRO A 86 -11.85 18.38 3.87
CA PRO A 86 -12.63 18.10 2.65
C PRO A 86 -12.28 16.74 2.03
N LEU A 87 -11.00 16.37 2.04
CA LEU A 87 -10.53 15.10 1.47
C LEU A 87 -11.04 13.91 2.28
N ARG A 88 -11.08 14.00 3.61
CA ARG A 88 -11.66 12.97 4.49
C ARG A 88 -13.13 12.72 4.15
N ARG A 89 -13.92 13.79 4.00
CA ARG A 89 -15.34 13.69 3.62
C ARG A 89 -15.51 13.01 2.25
N GLN A 90 -14.66 13.34 1.28
CA GLN A 90 -14.67 12.70 -0.04
C GLN A 90 -14.32 11.21 0.04
N VAL A 91 -13.30 10.83 0.80
CA VAL A 91 -12.92 9.41 0.99
C VAL A 91 -14.06 8.64 1.64
N ALA A 92 -14.68 9.18 2.68
CA ALA A 92 -15.82 8.55 3.35
C ALA A 92 -17.02 8.36 2.40
N LYS A 93 -17.31 9.35 1.54
CA LYS A 93 -18.36 9.25 0.51
C LYS A 93 -18.07 8.13 -0.48
N GLU A 94 -16.84 8.02 -0.96
CA GLU A 94 -16.41 6.96 -1.88
C GLU A 94 -16.44 5.57 -1.24
N GLU A 95 -16.03 5.47 0.02
CA GLU A 95 -16.13 4.23 0.79
C GLU A 95 -17.59 3.78 0.97
N MET A 96 -18.48 4.69 1.37
CA MET A 96 -19.91 4.40 1.51
C MET A 96 -20.52 3.90 0.20
N ARG A 97 -20.11 4.47 -0.95
CA ARG A 97 -20.53 3.99 -2.28
C ARG A 97 -20.11 2.54 -2.53
N LEU A 98 -18.88 2.17 -2.18
CA LEU A 98 -18.41 0.79 -2.32
C LEU A 98 -19.19 -0.17 -1.43
N ARG A 99 -19.48 0.22 -0.19
CA ARG A 99 -20.27 -0.61 0.73
C ARG A 99 -21.67 -0.86 0.22
N ARG A 100 -22.35 0.16 -0.29
CA ARG A 100 -23.67 0.02 -0.93
C ARG A 100 -23.62 -0.91 -2.14
N GLN A 101 -22.56 -0.85 -2.94
CA GLN A 101 -22.37 -1.80 -4.06
C GLN A 101 -22.12 -3.22 -3.56
N ALA A 102 -21.27 -3.39 -2.55
CA ALA A 102 -20.99 -4.69 -1.95
C ALA A 102 -22.26 -5.35 -1.40
N ALA A 103 -23.11 -4.60 -0.70
CA ALA A 103 -24.38 -5.09 -0.16
C ALA A 103 -25.36 -5.58 -1.24
N ARG A 104 -25.26 -5.05 -2.47
CA ARG A 104 -26.10 -5.47 -3.61
C ARG A 104 -25.55 -6.67 -4.36
N LEU A 105 -24.27 -6.99 -4.16
CA LEU A 105 -23.67 -8.16 -4.78
C LEU A 105 -24.07 -9.40 -3.97
N LYS A 106 -24.68 -10.38 -4.62
CA LYS A 106 -24.88 -11.71 -4.06
C LYS A 106 -23.56 -12.49 -4.08
N ILE A 107 -22.59 -12.08 -3.26
CA ILE A 107 -21.22 -12.64 -3.26
C ILE A 107 -21.20 -13.93 -2.45
N SER A 108 -20.82 -15.04 -3.09
CA SER A 108 -20.61 -16.32 -2.40
C SER A 108 -19.16 -16.49 -1.92
N ALA A 109 -18.96 -17.30 -0.87
CA ALA A 109 -17.62 -17.61 -0.36
C ALA A 109 -16.66 -18.15 -1.44
N PRO A 110 -17.07 -19.05 -2.37
CA PRO A 110 -16.22 -19.48 -3.49
C PRO A 110 -15.80 -18.35 -4.43
N GLN A 111 -16.64 -17.33 -4.65
CA GLN A 111 -16.26 -16.16 -5.45
C GLN A 111 -15.18 -15.34 -4.76
N ILE A 112 -15.30 -15.11 -3.45
CA ILE A 112 -14.28 -14.41 -2.64
C ILE A 112 -12.97 -15.18 -2.67
N GLU A 113 -13.01 -16.50 -2.45
CA GLU A 113 -11.82 -17.35 -2.49
C GLU A 113 -11.11 -17.27 -3.85
N ARG A 114 -11.86 -17.38 -4.96
CA ARG A 114 -11.30 -17.22 -6.31
C ARG A 114 -10.66 -15.85 -6.52
N ALA A 115 -11.30 -14.78 -6.04
CA ALA A 115 -10.74 -13.43 -6.14
C ALA A 115 -9.44 -13.26 -5.34
N ILE A 116 -9.36 -13.82 -4.13
CA ILE A 116 -8.13 -13.81 -3.31
C ILE A 116 -7.03 -14.65 -3.94
N LYS A 117 -7.34 -15.86 -4.44
CA LYS A 117 -6.39 -16.71 -5.20
C LYS A 117 -5.85 -15.96 -6.41
N HIS A 118 -6.70 -15.25 -7.13
CA HIS A 118 -6.29 -14.42 -8.26
C HIS A 118 -5.37 -13.26 -7.85
N SER A 119 -5.65 -12.56 -6.74
CA SER A 119 -4.76 -11.55 -6.18
C SER A 119 -3.39 -12.13 -5.77
N ALA A 120 -3.37 -13.32 -5.16
CA ALA A 120 -2.14 -14.01 -4.82
C ALA A 120 -1.33 -14.40 -6.06
N LYS A 121 -1.99 -14.87 -7.14
CA LYS A 121 -1.34 -15.12 -8.43
C LYS A 121 -0.68 -13.86 -8.98
N LYS A 122 -1.34 -12.70 -8.89
CA LYS A 122 -0.75 -11.40 -9.30
C LYS A 122 0.48 -11.02 -8.48
N VAL A 123 0.53 -11.36 -7.19
CA VAL A 123 1.74 -11.18 -6.37
C VAL A 123 2.88 -12.06 -6.89
N LYS A 124 2.61 -13.34 -7.17
CA LYS A 124 3.62 -14.28 -7.72
C LYS A 124 4.17 -13.78 -9.06
N THR A 125 3.31 -13.38 -9.99
CA THR A 125 3.72 -12.83 -11.29
C THR A 125 4.56 -11.56 -11.14
N ALA A 126 4.11 -10.60 -10.30
CA ALA A 126 4.86 -9.37 -10.07
C ALA A 126 6.22 -9.62 -9.40
N ARG A 127 6.32 -10.64 -8.54
CA ARG A 127 7.59 -11.05 -7.92
C ARG A 127 8.55 -11.64 -8.93
N LYS A 128 8.06 -12.53 -9.81
CA LYS A 128 8.86 -13.11 -10.90
C LYS A 128 9.47 -11.99 -11.77
N ALA A 129 8.63 -11.06 -12.23
CA ALA A 129 9.09 -9.89 -12.99
C ALA A 129 10.14 -9.06 -12.22
N ALA A 130 9.90 -8.74 -10.94
CA ALA A 130 10.85 -7.98 -10.13
C ALA A 130 12.19 -8.70 -9.92
N LYS A 131 12.19 -10.04 -9.85
CA LYS A 131 13.40 -10.86 -9.75
C LYS A 131 14.20 -10.86 -11.06
N GLU A 132 13.51 -10.96 -12.18
CA GLU A 132 14.10 -11.03 -13.53
C GLU A 132 14.68 -9.68 -13.96
N THR A 133 13.88 -8.62 -13.97
CA THR A 133 14.29 -7.31 -14.52
C THR A 133 15.11 -6.49 -13.54
N LYS A 134 14.88 -6.69 -12.24
CA LYS A 134 15.44 -5.90 -11.13
C LYS A 134 15.19 -4.38 -11.26
N GLN A 135 14.17 -3.98 -12.04
CA GLN A 135 13.83 -2.58 -12.28
C GLN A 135 12.91 -2.02 -11.18
N ASP A 136 13.06 -0.72 -10.88
CA ASP A 136 12.31 -0.03 -9.82
C ASP A 136 10.79 -0.13 -10.02
N GLU A 137 10.31 -0.06 -11.26
CA GLU A 137 8.89 -0.16 -11.59
C GLU A 137 8.30 -1.54 -11.27
N ASP A 138 9.04 -2.63 -11.48
CA ASP A 138 8.56 -3.97 -11.14
C ASP A 138 8.53 -4.21 -9.64
N PHE A 139 9.48 -3.64 -8.89
CA PHE A 139 9.42 -3.62 -7.42
C PHE A 139 8.24 -2.79 -6.89
N HIS A 140 7.94 -1.65 -7.53
CA HIS A 140 6.76 -0.85 -7.20
C HIS A 140 5.46 -1.61 -7.49
N ARG A 141 5.38 -2.32 -8.62
CA ARG A 141 4.27 -3.21 -8.95
C ARG A 141 4.12 -4.32 -7.92
N LEU A 142 5.21 -5.01 -7.57
CA LEU A 142 5.22 -6.05 -6.53
C LEU A 142 4.69 -5.49 -5.20
N ARG A 143 5.22 -4.35 -4.75
CA ARG A 143 4.75 -3.66 -3.54
C ARG A 143 3.25 -3.37 -3.57
N LYS A 144 2.74 -2.84 -4.68
CA LYS A 144 1.30 -2.58 -4.85
C LYS A 144 0.50 -3.88 -4.70
N ARG A 145 0.91 -4.97 -5.35
CA ARG A 145 0.19 -6.26 -5.29
C ARG A 145 0.21 -6.88 -3.90
N VAL A 146 1.37 -6.89 -3.23
CA VAL A 146 1.53 -7.39 -1.86
C VAL A 146 0.65 -6.60 -0.89
N ARG A 147 0.62 -5.27 -1.02
CA ARG A 147 -0.24 -4.41 -0.21
C ARG A 147 -1.71 -4.67 -0.49
N ASP A 148 -2.12 -4.75 -1.75
CA ASP A 148 -3.50 -5.03 -2.15
C ASP A 148 -3.97 -6.35 -1.52
N LEU A 149 -3.19 -7.43 -1.63
CA LEU A 149 -3.53 -8.71 -1.02
C LEU A 149 -3.66 -8.61 0.51
N SER A 150 -2.73 -7.93 1.18
CA SER A 150 -2.81 -7.78 2.63
C SER A 150 -4.03 -6.99 3.09
N GLU A 151 -4.39 -5.91 2.40
CA GLU A 151 -5.60 -5.13 2.72
C GLU A 151 -6.86 -5.95 2.43
N GLN A 152 -6.89 -6.74 1.35
CA GLN A 152 -8.00 -7.65 1.05
C GLN A 152 -8.20 -8.72 2.12
N LEU A 153 -7.11 -9.32 2.63
CA LEU A 153 -7.20 -10.27 3.74
C LEU A 153 -7.76 -9.61 5.00
N LYS A 154 -7.27 -8.41 5.35
CA LYS A 154 -7.79 -7.65 6.50
C LYS A 154 -9.27 -7.29 6.38
N LEU A 155 -9.73 -6.92 5.19
CA LEU A 155 -11.14 -6.64 4.92
C LEU A 155 -12.02 -7.86 5.15
N LEU A 156 -11.49 -9.06 4.89
CA LEU A 156 -12.12 -10.34 5.19
C LEU A 156 -11.86 -10.79 6.65
N ARG A 157 -11.28 -9.91 7.47
CA ARG A 157 -10.83 -10.16 8.85
C ARG A 157 -9.80 -11.30 8.96
N ILE A 158 -9.16 -11.70 7.87
CA ILE A 158 -8.11 -12.72 7.85
C ILE A 158 -6.79 -12.03 8.15
N GLU A 159 -6.08 -12.50 9.17
CA GLU A 159 -4.79 -11.94 9.52
C GLU A 159 -3.76 -12.24 8.41
N PRO A 160 -3.10 -11.22 7.84
CA PRO A 160 -2.06 -11.44 6.84
C PRO A 160 -0.92 -12.29 7.40
N PRO A 161 -0.38 -13.25 6.62
CA PRO A 161 0.74 -14.07 7.09
C PRO A 161 1.97 -13.21 7.37
N ALA A 162 2.79 -13.62 8.33
CA ALA A 162 3.96 -12.86 8.77
C ALA A 162 4.92 -12.51 7.61
N GLY A 163 5.12 -13.45 6.67
CA GLY A 163 5.91 -13.21 5.45
C GLY A 163 5.39 -12.03 4.61
N LEU A 164 4.08 -11.93 4.43
CA LEU A 164 3.45 -10.82 3.70
C LEU A 164 3.65 -9.49 4.44
N ARG A 165 3.50 -9.46 5.77
CA ARG A 165 3.73 -8.26 6.58
C ARG A 165 5.20 -7.80 6.50
N ARG A 166 6.16 -8.72 6.60
CA ARG A 166 7.60 -8.45 6.44
C ARG A 166 7.91 -7.90 5.06
N ALA A 167 7.38 -8.53 4.01
CA ALA A 167 7.56 -8.07 2.63
C ALA A 167 7.02 -6.65 2.41
N ILE A 168 5.84 -6.31 2.95
CA ILE A 168 5.30 -4.93 2.88
C ILE A 168 6.26 -3.92 3.51
N LYS A 169 6.84 -4.26 4.66
CA LYS A 169 7.79 -3.39 5.36
C LYS A 169 9.06 -3.18 4.52
N GLN A 170 9.66 -4.24 3.99
CA GLN A 170 10.88 -4.13 3.19
C GLN A 170 10.64 -3.44 1.85
N LEU A 171 9.57 -3.79 1.14
CA LEU A 171 9.18 -3.11 -0.11
C LEU A 171 8.83 -1.64 0.13
N GLY A 172 8.22 -1.30 1.28
CA GLY A 172 8.02 0.07 1.71
C GLY A 172 9.33 0.84 1.84
N ARG A 173 10.28 0.28 2.60
CA ARG A 173 11.62 0.85 2.79
C ARG A 173 12.40 1.02 1.49
N ALA A 174 12.26 0.09 0.54
CA ALA A 174 12.87 0.16 -0.78
C ALA A 174 12.22 1.22 -1.67
N GLN A 175 10.90 1.40 -1.57
CA GLN A 175 10.20 2.47 -2.27
C GLN A 175 10.62 3.84 -1.76
N ASP A 176 10.72 4.00 -0.43
CA ASP A 176 11.07 5.27 0.20
C ASP A 176 12.46 5.74 -0.28
N THR A 177 13.46 4.85 -0.35
CA THR A 177 14.78 5.18 -0.90
C THR A 177 14.75 5.45 -2.41
N SER A 178 13.88 4.79 -3.16
CA SER A 178 13.71 5.06 -4.60
C SER A 178 13.11 6.45 -4.85
N VAL A 179 12.16 6.87 -4.01
CA VAL A 179 11.58 8.23 -4.04
C VAL A 179 12.64 9.27 -3.70
N VAL A 180 13.46 9.04 -2.68
CA VAL A 180 14.61 9.91 -2.34
C VAL A 180 15.59 10.01 -3.50
N HIS A 181 15.98 8.87 -4.08
CA HIS A 181 16.90 8.87 -5.21
C HIS A 181 16.34 9.64 -6.41
N ALA A 182 15.04 9.51 -6.69
CA ALA A 182 14.38 10.23 -7.77
C ALA A 182 14.32 11.74 -7.52
N SER A 183 14.04 12.18 -6.30
CA SER A 183 14.00 13.62 -5.95
C SER A 183 15.38 14.27 -6.01
N LEU A 184 16.43 13.59 -5.54
CA LEU A 184 17.80 14.09 -5.57
C LEU A 184 18.40 14.23 -6.98
N ARG A 185 17.74 13.69 -8.03
CA ARG A 185 18.20 13.91 -9.41
C ARG A 185 18.11 15.37 -9.84
N LYS A 186 17.20 16.14 -9.24
CA LYS A 186 16.94 17.54 -9.57
C LYS A 186 17.69 18.54 -8.68
N VAL A 187 18.45 18.04 -7.70
CA VAL A 187 19.14 18.88 -6.70
C VAL A 187 20.61 19.02 -7.09
N PRO A 188 21.10 20.23 -7.43
CA PRO A 188 22.52 20.48 -7.65
C PRO A 188 23.36 20.08 -6.43
N GLY A 189 24.56 19.55 -6.64
CA GLY A 189 25.45 19.13 -5.54
C GLY A 189 25.09 17.80 -4.84
N ALA A 190 23.90 17.23 -5.06
CA ALA A 190 23.43 16.02 -4.36
C ALA A 190 24.06 14.68 -4.82
N ARG A 191 25.23 14.69 -5.48
CA ARG A 191 25.83 13.49 -6.10
C ARG A 191 26.09 12.37 -5.10
N MET A 192 26.62 12.71 -3.92
CA MET A 192 26.96 11.75 -2.88
C MET A 192 25.71 11.13 -2.25
N ALA A 193 24.77 11.97 -1.81
CA ALA A 193 23.47 11.52 -1.28
C ALA A 193 22.72 10.63 -2.29
N ARG A 194 22.74 10.99 -3.58
CA ARG A 194 22.13 10.18 -4.66
C ARG A 194 22.78 8.81 -4.79
N LYS A 195 24.12 8.72 -4.76
CA LYS A 195 24.86 7.44 -4.83
C LYS A 195 24.52 6.55 -3.64
N GLN A 196 24.44 7.12 -2.44
CA GLN A 196 24.05 6.41 -1.21
C GLN A 196 22.61 5.90 -1.27
N ALA A 197 21.65 6.76 -1.62
CA ALA A 197 20.24 6.37 -1.77
C ALA A 197 20.05 5.24 -2.81
N LYS A 198 20.79 5.29 -3.93
CA LYS A 198 20.79 4.23 -4.95
C LYS A 198 21.34 2.91 -4.40
N LYS A 199 22.45 2.94 -3.68
CA LYS A 199 23.07 1.74 -3.05
C LYS A 199 22.13 1.12 -2.03
N GLU A 200 21.57 1.91 -1.12
CA GLU A 200 20.58 1.45 -0.14
C GLU A 200 19.32 0.89 -0.79
N GLY A 201 18.78 1.56 -1.81
CA GLY A 201 17.61 1.10 -2.55
C GLY A 201 17.82 -0.27 -3.16
N ARG A 202 18.98 -0.50 -3.79
CA ARG A 202 19.33 -1.82 -4.33
C ARG A 202 19.41 -2.89 -3.24
N ALA A 203 20.09 -2.61 -2.12
CA ALA A 203 20.21 -3.57 -1.00
C ALA A 203 18.85 -3.93 -0.41
N ARG A 204 17.98 -2.93 -0.17
CA ARG A 204 16.63 -3.15 0.37
C ARG A 204 15.74 -3.95 -0.57
N ARG A 205 15.88 -3.77 -1.88
CA ARG A 205 15.15 -4.56 -2.89
C ARG A 205 15.53 -6.03 -2.87
N LEU A 206 16.82 -6.34 -2.75
CA LEU A 206 17.28 -7.73 -2.62
C LEU A 206 16.70 -8.39 -1.36
N SER A 207 16.81 -7.72 -0.20
CA SER A 207 16.19 -8.19 1.04
C SER A 207 14.66 -8.35 0.93
N ALA A 208 13.98 -7.47 0.18
CA ALA A 208 12.56 -7.59 -0.07
C ALA A 208 12.19 -8.80 -0.94
N LEU A 209 13.03 -9.16 -1.91
CA LEU A 209 12.84 -10.38 -2.71
C LEU A 209 12.94 -11.63 -1.83
N GLU A 210 13.95 -11.71 -0.96
CA GLU A 210 14.14 -12.82 -0.02
C GLU A 210 12.92 -13.00 0.88
N GLU A 211 12.42 -11.92 1.49
CA GLU A 211 11.21 -12.00 2.33
C GLU A 211 9.95 -12.36 1.52
N SER A 212 9.90 -11.98 0.24
CA SER A 212 8.78 -12.31 -0.63
C SER A 212 8.73 -13.79 -1.03
N VAL A 213 9.85 -14.52 -0.96
CA VAL A 213 9.91 -15.99 -1.12
C VAL A 213 9.03 -16.67 -0.08
N ARG A 214 9.05 -16.16 1.15
CA ARG A 214 8.31 -16.71 2.28
C ARG A 214 6.78 -16.46 2.21
N ILE A 215 6.29 -15.74 1.20
CA ILE A 215 4.84 -15.51 0.98
C ILE A 215 4.16 -16.75 0.40
N GLU A 216 4.89 -17.65 -0.26
CA GLU A 216 4.29 -18.79 -0.98
C GLU A 216 3.52 -19.78 -0.09
N ALA A 217 3.72 -19.71 1.22
CA ALA A 217 3.01 -20.49 2.23
C ALA A 217 1.65 -19.89 2.65
N ILE A 218 0.90 -19.22 1.77
CA ILE A 218 -0.53 -18.98 2.07
C ILE A 218 -1.23 -20.33 1.87
N PRO A 219 -1.68 -21.03 2.94
CA PRO A 219 -2.27 -22.35 2.79
C PRO A 219 -3.57 -22.23 2.01
N SER A 220 -3.52 -22.64 0.73
CA SER A 220 -4.71 -22.70 -0.13
C SER A 220 -5.76 -23.66 0.43
N SER A 221 -5.34 -24.64 1.23
CA SER A 221 -6.18 -25.64 1.90
C SER A 221 -6.93 -25.11 3.13
N GLY A 222 -6.58 -23.94 3.68
CA GLY A 222 -7.24 -23.38 4.88
C GLY A 222 -8.20 -22.21 4.61
N LEU A 223 -8.02 -21.49 3.49
CA LEU A 223 -8.75 -20.26 3.24
C LEU A 223 -10.27 -20.50 3.09
N GLY A 224 -10.66 -21.55 2.36
CA GLY A 224 -12.06 -21.91 2.17
C GLY A 224 -12.75 -22.28 3.49
N ALA A 225 -12.07 -23.01 4.38
CA ALA A 225 -12.59 -23.36 5.70
C ALA A 225 -12.74 -22.14 6.61
N MET A 226 -11.74 -21.24 6.61
CA MET A 226 -11.81 -19.97 7.37
C MET A 226 -12.93 -19.05 6.87
N LEU A 227 -13.09 -18.92 5.55
CA LEU A 227 -14.16 -18.13 4.95
C LEU A 227 -15.53 -18.74 5.25
N ARG A 228 -15.69 -20.06 5.16
CA ARG A 228 -16.94 -20.73 5.52
C ARG A 228 -17.32 -20.51 6.99
N LYS A 229 -16.40 -20.73 7.94
CA LYS A 229 -16.66 -20.48 9.37
C LYS A 229 -17.06 -19.04 9.67
N ARG A 230 -16.52 -18.06 8.93
CA ARG A 230 -16.75 -16.63 9.19
C ARG A 230 -17.87 -16.00 8.38
N ILE A 231 -18.22 -16.53 7.21
CA ILE A 231 -19.32 -16.01 6.39
C ILE A 231 -20.64 -16.67 6.79
N LEU A 232 -20.61 -17.94 7.23
CA LEU A 232 -21.79 -18.71 7.59
C LEU A 232 -22.18 -18.59 9.07
N SER A 233 -21.47 -17.81 9.88
CA SER A 233 -21.87 -17.55 11.27
C SER A 233 -22.86 -16.37 11.29
N PRO A 234 -24.15 -16.58 11.63
CA PRO A 234 -25.21 -15.58 11.48
C PRO A 234 -24.96 -14.28 12.27
N GLU A 235 -24.14 -14.32 13.33
CA GLU A 235 -23.72 -13.16 14.11
C GLU A 235 -22.84 -12.16 13.32
N THR A 236 -22.40 -12.53 12.11
CA THR A 236 -21.54 -11.69 11.25
C THR A 236 -22.21 -11.28 9.94
N SER A 237 -23.52 -11.54 9.76
CA SER A 237 -24.25 -11.32 8.49
C SER A 237 -24.42 -9.84 8.10
N SER A 238 -24.15 -8.92 9.02
CA SER A 238 -23.81 -7.55 8.60
C SER A 238 -22.38 -7.57 8.07
N LEU A 239 -22.21 -7.33 6.76
CA LEU A 239 -20.93 -6.87 6.21
C LEU A 239 -20.23 -6.01 7.26
N PRO A 240 -18.95 -6.28 7.61
CA PRO A 240 -18.34 -5.75 8.82
C PRO A 240 -18.64 -4.26 8.95
N ARG A 241 -19.24 -3.85 10.08
CA ARG A 241 -19.25 -2.45 10.53
C ARG A 241 -17.77 -2.05 10.73
N ILE A 242 -17.10 -1.66 9.64
CA ILE A 242 -15.82 -0.94 9.63
C ILE A 242 -16.12 0.51 9.92
#